data_AF-A0A3D1PS69-F1
#
_entry.id   AF-A0A3D1PS69-F1
#
_cell.length_a   1.000
_cell.length_b   1.000
_cell.length_c   1.000
_cell.angle_alpha   90.00
_cell.angle_beta   90.00
_cell.angle_gamma   90.00
#
_symmetry.space_group_name_H-M   'P 1'
#
loop_
_entity.id
_entity.type
_entity.pdbx_description
1 polymer ?
#
loop_
_entity_poly.entity_id
_entity_poly.type
_entity_poly.pdbx_seq_one_letter_code
_entity_poly.pdbx_strand_id
1 'polypeptide(L)' 'AMLRSFPNVIFTPHTAFYTDVNVASMVESAFKAVRAMADGEQTPLEVRL' A
#
# COMPACT_ATOMS: atom_id res chain seq x y z
N ALA A 1 3.07 22.83 -6.79
CA ALA A 1 2.77 23.32 -8.15
C ALA A 1 4.01 23.42 -9.04
N MET A 2 5.17 23.86 -8.50
CA MET A 2 6.41 24.07 -9.26
C MET A 2 6.96 22.84 -10.00
N LEU A 3 6.89 21.64 -9.43
CA LEU A 3 7.41 20.44 -10.12
C LEU A 3 6.63 20.07 -11.38
N ARG A 4 5.36 20.49 -11.51
CA ARG A 4 4.53 20.21 -12.70
C ARG A 4 4.83 21.12 -13.88
N SER A 5 5.57 22.22 -13.69
CA SER A 5 5.92 23.15 -14.78
C SER A 5 7.20 22.79 -15.52
N PHE A 6 7.96 21.79 -15.05
CA PHE A 6 9.20 21.36 -15.69
C PHE A 6 8.91 20.33 -16.79
N PRO A 7 9.33 20.55 -18.04
CA PRO A 7 9.00 19.67 -19.18
C PRO A 7 9.70 18.30 -19.09
N ASN A 8 10.74 18.18 -18.27
CA ASN A 8 11.47 16.94 -18.01
C ASN A 8 10.95 16.17 -16.78
N VAL A 9 9.78 16.53 -16.25
CA VAL A 9 9.17 15.87 -15.09
C VAL A 9 7.84 15.24 -15.48
N ILE A 10 7.74 13.93 -15.30
CA ILE A 10 6.48 13.20 -15.40
C ILE A 10 5.87 13.13 -13.99
N PHE A 11 4.70 13.74 -13.82
CA PHE A 11 3.97 13.73 -12.57
C PHE A 11 2.73 12.84 -12.68
N THR A 12 2.68 11.76 -11.89
CA THR A 12 1.52 10.88 -11.81
C THR A 12 0.83 11.01 -10.45
N PRO A 13 -0.49 10.85 -10.37
CA PRO A 13 -1.25 11.03 -9.13
C PRO A 13 -1.16 9.80 -8.21
N HIS A 14 0.04 9.43 -7.75
CA HIS A 14 0.28 8.31 -6.83
C HIS A 14 -0.31 6.96 -7.32
N THR A 15 -0.28 6.72 -8.63
CA THR A 15 -0.83 5.52 -9.26
C THR A 15 0.21 4.45 -9.59
N ALA A 16 1.44 4.58 -9.05
CA ALA A 16 2.54 3.67 -9.37
C ALA A 16 2.21 2.19 -9.08
N PHE A 17 1.40 1.93 -8.04
CA PHE A 17 0.97 0.58 -7.65
C PHE A 17 -0.50 0.31 -7.97
N TYR A 18 -1.18 1.18 -8.72
CA TYR A 18 -2.62 1.05 -8.97
C TYR A 18 -2.91 0.02 -10.07
N THR A 19 -2.84 -1.25 -9.69
CA THR A 19 -3.18 -2.42 -10.51
C THR A 19 -4.21 -3.28 -9.80
N ASP A 20 -4.99 -4.05 -10.54
CA ASP A 20 -5.99 -4.95 -9.96
C ASP A 20 -5.37 -5.93 -8.96
N VAL A 21 -4.20 -6.47 -9.30
CA VAL A 21 -3.44 -7.41 -8.46
C VAL A 21 -3.05 -6.76 -7.13
N ASN A 22 -2.46 -5.57 -7.17
CA ASN A 22 -1.97 -4.92 -5.96
C ASN A 22 -3.12 -4.49 -5.05
N VAL A 23 -4.20 -3.95 -5.62
CA VAL A 23 -5.38 -3.56 -4.84
C VAL A 23 -5.98 -4.78 -4.15
N ALA A 24 -6.17 -5.89 -4.87
CA ALA A 24 -6.68 -7.13 -4.29
C ALA A 24 -5.77 -7.66 -3.17
N SER A 25 -4.45 -7.76 -3.43
CA SER A 25 -3.49 -8.25 -2.45
C SER A 25 -3.41 -7.37 -1.20
N MET A 26 -3.42 -6.04 -1.35
CA MET A 26 -3.39 -5.11 -0.22
C MET A 26 -4.61 -5.29 0.70
N VAL A 27 -5.81 -5.41 0.12
CA VAL A 27 -7.05 -5.61 0.87
C VAL A 27 -7.02 -6.96 1.60
N GLU A 28 -6.69 -8.03 0.89
CA GLU A 28 -6.63 -9.37 1.46
C GLU A 28 -5.60 -9.46 2.60
N SER A 29 -4.39 -8.95 2.39
CA SER A 29 -3.32 -8.95 3.39
C SER A 29 -3.70 -8.15 4.64
N ALA A 30 -4.37 -7.01 4.48
CA ALA A 30 -4.82 -6.20 5.61
C ALA A 30 -5.82 -6.96 6.49
N PHE A 31 -6.83 -7.59 5.89
CA PHE A 31 -7.82 -8.37 6.65
C PHE A 31 -7.21 -9.59 7.34
N LYS A 32 -6.31 -10.31 6.65
CA LYS A 32 -5.58 -11.43 7.24
C LYS A 32 -4.72 -11.00 8.44
N ALA A 33 -3.99 -9.89 8.31
CA ALA A 33 -3.17 -9.38 9.40
C ALA A 33 -4.01 -8.97 10.61
N VAL A 34 -5.08 -8.19 10.39
CA VAL A 34 -5.97 -7.74 11.47
C VAL A 34 -6.60 -8.93 12.19
N ARG A 35 -7.00 -9.96 11.44
CA ARG A 35 -7.56 -11.17 12.04
C ARG A 35 -6.53 -11.93 12.88
N ALA A 36 -5.33 -12.15 12.35
CA ALA A 36 -4.25 -12.82 13.07
C ALA A 36 -3.91 -12.07 14.38
N MET A 37 -3.81 -10.74 14.32
CA MET A 37 -3.57 -9.91 15.51
C MET A 37 -4.70 -10.01 16.54
N ALA A 38 -5.96 -10.04 16.10
CA ALA A 38 -7.12 -10.20 16.99
C ALA A 38 -7.13 -11.57 17.71
N ASP A 39 -6.53 -12.59 17.09
CA ASP A 39 -6.39 -13.93 17.64
C ASP A 39 -5.13 -14.13 18.48
N GLY A 40 -4.29 -13.10 18.61
CA GLY A 40 -3.00 -13.19 19.27
C GLY A 40 -1.96 -13.99 18.49
N GLU A 41 -2.21 -14.23 17.20
CA GLU A 41 -1.26 -14.88 16.29
C GLU A 41 -0.21 -13.88 15.78
N GLN A 42 0.99 -14.39 15.47
CA GLN A 42 2.03 -13.59 14.86
C GLN A 42 1.73 -13.37 13.37
N THR A 43 1.89 -12.14 12.90
CA THR A 43 1.81 -11.79 11.47
C THR A 43 3.09 -11.10 11.03
N PRO A 44 3.64 -11.42 9.84
CA PRO A 44 4.81 -10.71 9.32
C PRO A 44 4.52 -9.25 8.97
N LEU A 45 3.26 -8.83 9.02
CA LEU A 45 2.80 -7.48 8.71
C LEU A 45 2.72 -6.58 9.96
N GLU A 46 3.03 -7.10 11.15
CA GLU A 46 3.11 -6.32 12.38
C GLU A 46 4.38 -5.45 12.39
N VAL A 47 4.21 -4.14 12.55
CA VAL A 47 5.31 -3.22 12.83
C VAL A 47 5.41 -3.01 14.34
N ARG A 48 6.54 -3.44 14.92
CA ARG A 48 6.83 -3.24 16.34
C ARG A 48 7.48 -1.87 16.54
N LEU A 49 6.89 -1.07 17.42
CA LEU A 49 7.40 0.24 17.81
C LEU A 49 8.46 0.12 18.91
#